data_AF-A0A2T5MJ45-F1
#
_entry.id   AF-A0A2T5MJ45-F1
#
_cell.length_a   1.000
_cell.length_b   1.000
_cell.length_c   1.000
_cell.angle_alpha   90.00
_cell.angle_beta   90.00
_cell.angle_gamma   90.00
#
_symmetry.space_group_name_H-M   'P 1'
#
loop_
_entity.id
_entity.type
_entity.pdbx_description
1 polymer ?
#
loop_
_entity_poly.entity_id
_entity_poly.type
_entity_poly.pdbx_seq_one_letter_code
_entity_poly.pdbx_strand_id
1 'polypeptide(L)'
;MSNVTTPIRLDAEITSSARETARQMSRSVAEQLSHWARIGRELERSPEISVRHIEGVLNGKRSYDALSVKEQALVRASWSARLDTLSSTLRLDTEYKKAGYQYAELDANGNVVTRPARARK
;
A
#
# COMPACT_ATOMS: atom_id res chain seq x y z
N MET A 1 26.58 -8.43 25.31
CA MET A 1 26.05 -9.15 24.13
C MET A 1 26.25 -8.23 22.93
N SER A 2 27.06 -8.63 21.96
CA SER A 2 27.32 -7.80 20.77
C SER A 2 26.09 -7.81 19.88
N ASN A 3 25.47 -6.65 19.63
CA ASN A 3 24.38 -6.53 18.68
C ASN A 3 24.96 -6.70 17.27
N VAL A 4 24.73 -7.87 16.67
CA VAL A 4 25.08 -8.13 15.28
C VAL A 4 24.07 -7.40 14.40
N THR A 5 24.53 -6.39 13.66
CA THR A 5 23.73 -5.68 12.67
C THR A 5 23.97 -6.27 11.29
N THR A 6 22.94 -6.81 10.65
CA THR A 6 23.01 -7.31 9.27
C THR A 6 22.44 -6.25 8.32
N PRO A 7 23.18 -5.84 7.27
CA PRO A 7 22.64 -4.92 6.27
C PRO A 7 21.47 -5.55 5.52
N ILE A 8 20.34 -4.85 5.45
CA ILE A 8 19.19 -5.24 4.63
C ILE A 8 18.83 -4.08 3.69
N ARG A 9 18.44 -4.40 2.45
CA ARG A 9 17.84 -3.42 1.54
C ARG A 9 16.36 -3.32 1.86
N LEU A 10 15.89 -2.09 2.04
CA LEU A 10 14.50 -1.78 2.32
C LEU A 10 13.97 -0.84 1.25
N ASP A 11 12.67 -0.90 1.04
CA ASP A 11 11.97 0.03 0.17
C ASP A 11 12.14 1.48 0.68
N ALA A 12 12.23 2.42 -0.26
CA ALA A 12 12.44 3.83 0.04
C ALA A 12 11.25 4.45 0.80
N GLU A 13 10.03 3.99 0.52
CA GLU A 13 8.81 4.44 1.18
C GLU A 13 8.81 4.01 2.65
N ILE A 14 9.09 2.73 2.93
CA ILE A 14 9.19 2.21 4.31
C ILE A 14 10.27 2.97 5.10
N THR A 15 11.42 3.22 4.47
CA THR A 15 12.51 3.98 5.08
C THR A 15 12.10 5.44 5.37
N SER A 16 11.32 6.05 4.48
CA SER A 16 10.84 7.44 4.63
C SER A 16 9.81 7.54 5.75
N SER A 17 8.83 6.63 5.79
CA SER A 17 7.85 6.53 6.88
C SER A 17 8.51 6.31 8.24
N ALA A 18 9.52 5.42 8.29
CA ALA A 18 10.30 5.19 9.51
C ALA A 18 11.03 6.46 9.96
N ARG A 19 11.62 7.23 9.04
CA ARG A 19 12.32 8.49 9.37
C ARG A 19 11.40 9.55 9.94
N GLU A 20 10.18 9.67 9.43
CA GLU A 20 9.18 10.61 9.98
C GLU A 20 8.79 10.25 11.40
N THR A 21 8.44 8.98 11.62
CA THR A 21 8.04 8.47 12.94
C THR A 21 9.21 8.52 13.93
N ALA A 22 10.41 8.17 13.49
CA ALA A 22 11.61 8.16 14.31
C ALA A 22 11.93 9.55 14.86
N ARG A 23 11.76 10.62 14.05
CA ARG A 23 11.92 12.01 14.51
C ARG A 23 10.94 12.36 15.62
N GLN A 24 9.66 12.00 15.47
CA GLN A 24 8.62 12.26 16.48
C GLN A 24 8.88 11.49 17.79
N MET A 25 9.43 10.28 17.67
CA MET A 25 9.68 9.38 18.79
C MET A 25 11.09 9.49 19.38
N SER A 26 11.91 10.44 18.90
CA SER A 26 13.32 10.62 19.30
C SER A 26 14.15 9.33 19.17
N ARG A 27 14.00 8.60 18.06
CA ARG A 27 14.73 7.36 17.74
C ARG A 27 15.54 7.53 16.45
N SER A 28 16.52 6.66 16.23
CA SER A 28 17.09 6.45 14.90
C SER A 28 16.13 5.68 13.99
N VAL A 29 16.34 5.75 12.68
CA VAL A 29 15.55 4.99 11.69
C VAL A 29 15.65 3.48 11.95
N ALA A 30 16.84 2.99 12.25
CA ALA A 30 17.07 1.56 12.52
C ALA A 30 16.35 1.08 13.79
N GLU A 31 16.35 1.90 14.85
CA GLU A 31 15.59 1.61 16.07
C GLU A 31 14.09 1.62 15.83
N GLN A 32 13.58 2.58 15.06
CA GLN A 32 12.17 2.66 14.72
C GLN A 32 11.71 1.46 13.88
N LEU A 33 12.51 1.03 12.90
CA LEU A 33 12.25 -0.18 12.13
C LEU A 33 12.28 -1.44 13.01
N SER A 34 13.27 -1.54 13.91
CA SER A 34 13.38 -2.65 14.86
C SER A 34 12.18 -2.72 15.80
N HIS A 35 11.69 -1.55 16.22
CA HIS A 35 10.49 -1.43 17.04
C HIS A 35 9.23 -1.90 16.30
N TRP A 36 9.03 -1.47 15.05
CA TRP A 36 7.93 -1.96 14.22
C TRP A 36 8.01 -3.46 13.94
N ALA A 37 9.21 -3.99 13.66
CA ALA A 37 9.39 -5.43 13.47
C ALA A 37 9.03 -6.22 14.73
N ARG A 38 9.38 -5.72 15.92
CA ARG A 38 8.97 -6.33 17.19
C ARG A 38 7.46 -6.31 17.35
N ILE A 39 6.81 -5.16 17.12
CA ILE A 39 5.35 -5.06 17.20
C ILE A 39 4.68 -5.99 16.18
N GLY A 40 5.12 -6.00 14.93
CA GLY A 40 4.59 -6.85 13.88
C GLY A 40 4.65 -8.33 14.24
N ARG A 41 5.77 -8.80 14.79
CA ARG A 41 5.88 -10.19 15.26
C ARG A 41 4.90 -10.52 16.39
N GLU A 42 4.70 -9.62 17.36
CA GLU A 42 3.71 -9.86 18.42
C GLU A 42 2.27 -9.78 17.87
N LEU A 43 2.03 -8.92 16.88
CA LEU A 43 0.75 -8.80 16.17
C LEU A 43 0.38 -10.11 15.47
N GLU A 44 1.33 -10.73 14.76
CA GLU A 44 1.15 -12.01 14.07
C GLU A 44 0.90 -13.18 15.02
N ARG A 45 1.37 -13.10 16.27
CA ARG A 45 1.17 -14.11 17.31
C ARG A 45 -0.12 -13.91 18.10
N SER A 46 -0.73 -12.73 18.00
CA SER A 46 -1.92 -12.40 18.77
C SER A 46 -3.13 -13.20 18.26
N PRO A 47 -3.91 -13.85 19.15
CA PRO A 47 -5.14 -14.52 18.76
C PRO A 47 -6.24 -13.54 18.30
N GLU A 48 -6.10 -12.24 18.58
CA GLU A 48 -7.07 -11.21 18.18
C GLU A 48 -7.02 -10.86 16.68
N ILE A 49 -5.94 -11.22 15.98
CA ILE A 49 -5.74 -10.89 14.57
C ILE A 49 -5.45 -12.17 13.81
N SER A 50 -6.32 -12.50 12.85
CA SER A 50 -6.11 -13.66 12.01
C SER A 50 -5.50 -13.25 10.67
N VAL A 51 -4.22 -13.57 10.49
CA VAL A 51 -3.52 -13.42 9.20
C VAL A 51 -4.29 -14.12 8.07
N ARG A 52 -4.83 -15.31 8.34
CA ARG A 52 -5.66 -16.06 7.38
C ARG A 52 -6.91 -15.30 6.95
N HIS A 53 -7.55 -14.55 7.85
CA HIS A 53 -8.72 -13.75 7.52
C HIS A 53 -8.35 -12.57 6.62
N ILE A 54 -7.26 -11.88 6.95
CA ILE A 54 -6.71 -10.77 6.15
C ILE A 54 -6.36 -11.27 4.74
N GLU A 55 -5.62 -12.37 4.62
CA GLU A 55 -5.29 -13.00 3.33
C GLU A 55 -6.54 -13.44 2.57
N GLY A 56 -7.56 -13.94 3.28
CA GLY A 56 -8.85 -14.29 2.68
C GLY A 56 -9.48 -13.11 1.95
N VAL A 57 -9.50 -11.93 2.58
CA VAL A 57 -10.03 -10.70 1.95
C VAL A 57 -9.13 -10.22 0.82
N LEU A 58 -7.82 -10.19 1.03
CA LEU A 58 -6.85 -9.75 0.01
C LEU A 58 -6.86 -10.63 -1.25
N ASN A 59 -7.34 -11.87 -1.14
CA ASN A 59 -7.51 -12.81 -2.25
C ASN A 59 -8.96 -12.93 -2.75
N GLY A 60 -9.89 -12.09 -2.25
CA GLY A 60 -11.30 -12.11 -2.65
C GLY A 60 -12.09 -13.34 -2.18
N LYS A 61 -11.57 -14.11 -1.22
CA LYS A 61 -12.19 -15.34 -0.67
C LYS A 61 -13.03 -15.07 0.58
N ARG A 62 -13.03 -13.85 1.09
CA ARG A 62 -13.78 -13.43 2.29
C ARG A 62 -14.26 -11.98 2.12
N SER A 63 -15.39 -11.65 2.73
CA SER A 63 -15.90 -10.28 2.82
C SER A 63 -15.05 -9.44 3.78
N TYR A 64 -14.72 -8.22 3.37
CA TYR A 64 -14.03 -7.22 4.18
C TYR A 64 -14.84 -6.86 5.45
N ASP A 65 -16.16 -6.77 5.34
CA ASP A 65 -17.04 -6.39 6.46
C ASP A 65 -17.15 -7.48 7.53
N ALA A 66 -16.68 -8.70 7.24
CA ALA A 66 -16.61 -9.79 8.21
C ALA A 66 -15.34 -9.74 9.09
N LEU A 67 -14.46 -8.77 8.87
CA LEU A 67 -13.24 -8.59 9.64
C LEU A 67 -13.47 -7.68 10.85
N SER A 68 -12.69 -7.88 11.92
CA SER A 68 -12.58 -6.92 13.00
C SER A 68 -12.00 -5.58 12.51
N VAL A 69 -12.22 -4.50 13.25
CA VAL A 69 -11.69 -3.16 12.92
C VAL A 69 -10.16 -3.16 12.76
N LYS A 70 -9.45 -3.94 13.58
CA LYS A 70 -7.99 -4.08 13.51
C LYS A 70 -7.55 -4.78 12.21
N GLU A 71 -8.19 -5.90 11.87
CA GLU A 71 -7.90 -6.64 10.64
C GLU A 71 -8.27 -5.81 9.39
N GLN A 72 -9.38 -5.08 9.41
CA GLN A 72 -9.76 -4.15 8.33
C GLN A 72 -8.69 -3.09 8.09
N ALA A 73 -8.12 -2.51 9.16
CA ALA A 73 -7.04 -1.52 9.02
C ALA A 73 -5.81 -2.11 8.33
N LEU A 74 -5.45 -3.36 8.63
CA LEU A 74 -4.34 -4.07 7.99
C LEU A 74 -4.62 -4.36 6.51
N VAL A 75 -5.86 -4.75 6.16
CA VAL A 75 -6.26 -4.89 4.74
C VAL A 75 -6.14 -3.58 4.00
N ARG A 76 -6.64 -2.46 4.57
CA ARG A 76 -6.52 -1.14 3.93
C ARG A 76 -5.07 -0.74 3.69
N ALA A 77 -4.20 -0.94 4.68
CA ALA A 77 -2.77 -0.67 4.53
C ALA A 77 -2.15 -1.50 3.39
N SER A 78 -2.50 -2.79 3.28
CA SER A 78 -2.02 -3.64 2.19
C SER A 78 -2.56 -3.22 0.82
N TRP A 79 -3.83 -2.83 0.74
CA TRP A 79 -4.41 -2.30 -0.50
C TRP A 79 -3.76 -0.98 -0.91
N SER A 80 -3.56 -0.03 -0.01
CA SER A 80 -2.87 1.23 -0.31
C SER A 80 -1.50 0.96 -0.93
N ALA A 81 -0.65 0.16 -0.26
CA ALA A 81 0.69 -0.16 -0.79
C ALA A 81 0.65 -0.83 -2.18
N ARG A 82 -0.31 -1.74 -2.42
CA ARG A 82 -0.49 -2.38 -3.72
C ARG A 82 -1.01 -1.41 -4.79
N LEU A 83 -1.95 -0.53 -4.42
CA LEU A 83 -2.52 0.47 -5.32
C LEU A 83 -1.50 1.53 -5.71
N ASP A 84 -0.62 1.95 -4.81
CA ASP A 84 0.47 2.88 -5.13
C ASP A 84 1.42 2.27 -6.15
N THR A 85 1.79 1.00 -5.95
CA THR A 85 2.60 0.25 -6.92
C THR A 85 1.88 0.12 -8.28
N LEU A 86 0.61 -0.31 -8.29
CA LEU A 86 -0.14 -0.53 -9.53
C LEU A 86 -0.40 0.77 -10.28
N SER A 87 -0.85 1.82 -9.60
CA SER A 87 -1.20 3.11 -10.20
C SER A 87 -0.01 3.78 -10.88
N SER A 88 1.20 3.64 -10.33
CA SER A 88 2.42 4.19 -10.93
C SER A 88 2.76 3.60 -12.31
N THR A 89 2.28 2.39 -12.61
CA THR A 89 2.56 1.67 -13.86
C THR A 89 1.37 1.58 -14.80
N LEU A 90 0.17 1.87 -14.30
CA LEU A 90 -1.07 1.69 -15.04
C LEU A 90 -1.28 2.79 -16.09
N ARG A 91 -1.48 2.37 -17.35
CA ARG A 91 -1.68 3.28 -18.51
C ARG A 91 -3.06 3.12 -19.13
N LEU A 92 -4.12 3.38 -18.35
CA LEU A 92 -5.51 3.30 -18.84
C LEU A 92 -5.79 4.22 -20.02
N ASP A 93 -5.12 5.38 -20.07
CA ASP A 93 -5.20 6.32 -21.19
C ASP A 93 -4.83 5.65 -22.52
N THR A 94 -3.82 4.79 -22.50
CA THR A 94 -3.30 4.09 -23.66
C THR A 94 -4.24 2.95 -24.05
N GLU A 95 -4.71 2.17 -23.07
CA GLU A 95 -5.66 1.07 -23.30
C GLU A 95 -7.00 1.58 -23.85
N TYR A 96 -7.56 2.65 -23.28
CA TYR A 96 -8.81 3.23 -23.77
C TYR A 96 -8.68 3.84 -25.17
N LYS A 97 -7.56 4.51 -25.47
CA LYS A 97 -7.28 4.99 -26.84
C LYS A 97 -7.21 3.85 -27.84
N LYS A 98 -6.56 2.72 -27.48
CA LYS A 98 -6.44 1.53 -28.33
C LYS A 98 -7.80 0.88 -28.57
N ALA A 99 -8.64 0.80 -27.53
CA ALA A 99 -9.98 0.24 -27.62
C ALA A 99 -11.01 1.18 -28.27
N GLY A 100 -10.67 2.45 -28.51
CA GLY A 100 -11.58 3.44 -29.06
C GLY A 100 -12.65 3.90 -28.06
N TYR A 101 -12.38 3.82 -26.75
CA TYR A 101 -13.28 4.31 -25.71
C TYR A 101 -13.01 5.79 -25.40
N GLN A 102 -14.10 6.52 -25.13
CA GLN A 102 -14.04 7.82 -24.47
C GLN A 102 -13.71 7.60 -23.00
N TYR A 103 -12.89 8.46 -22.41
CA TYR A 103 -12.54 8.39 -20.99
C TYR A 103 -12.39 9.77 -20.36
N ALA A 104 -12.56 9.84 -19.04
CA ALA A 104 -12.32 11.04 -18.26
C ALA A 104 -11.00 10.92 -17.48
N GLU A 105 -10.25 12.00 -17.39
CA GLU A 105 -9.02 12.09 -16.59
C GLU A 105 -8.92 13.45 -15.91
N LEU A 106 -8.04 13.59 -14.93
CA LEU A 106 -7.67 14.89 -14.38
C LEU A 106 -6.59 15.53 -15.26
N ASP A 107 -6.75 16.80 -15.59
CA ASP A 107 -5.68 17.59 -16.20
C ASP A 107 -4.60 17.99 -15.17
N ALA A 108 -3.56 18.71 -15.61
CA ALA A 108 -2.46 19.14 -14.74
C ALA A 108 -2.90 20.08 -13.59
N ASN A 109 -4.08 20.70 -13.70
CA ASN A 109 -4.65 21.58 -12.69
C ASN A 109 -5.66 20.84 -11.79
N GLY A 110 -5.85 19.53 -11.99
CA GLY A 110 -6.82 18.74 -11.26
C GLY A 110 -8.27 18.89 -11.74
N ASN A 111 -8.51 19.48 -12.91
CA ASN A 111 -9.85 19.55 -13.48
C ASN A 111 -10.19 18.25 -14.22
N VAL A 112 -11.43 17.79 -14.09
CA VAL A 112 -11.92 16.64 -14.87
C VAL A 112 -12.08 17.07 -16.33
N VAL A 113 -11.38 16.39 -17.24
CA VAL A 113 -11.49 16.56 -18.69
C VAL A 113 -11.90 15.26 -19.36
N THR A 114 -12.70 15.36 -20.42
CA THR A 114 -13.14 14.20 -21.20
C THR A 114 -12.33 14.10 -22.50
N ARG A 115 -11.76 12.93 -22.79
CA ARG A 115 -10.99 12.64 -23.99
C ARG A 115 -11.85 11.85 -24.98
N PRO A 116 -12.06 12.35 -26.22
CA PRO A 116 -12.93 11.69 -27.18
C PRO A 116 -12.33 10.37 -27.67
N ALA A 117 -13.20 9.41 -28.00
CA ALA A 117 -12.83 8.23 -28.76
C ALA A 117 -12.23 8.66 -30.12
N ARG A 118 -11.10 8.09 -30.53
CA ARG A 118 -10.45 8.43 -31.80
C ARG A 118 -11.46 8.21 -32.94
N ALA A 119 -11.76 9.24 -33.73
CA ALA A 119 -12.64 9.11 -34.88
C ALA A 119 -12.08 8.04 -35.83
N ARG A 120 -12.90 7.05 -36.21
CA ARG A 120 -12.55 6.12 -37.30
C ARG A 120 -12.32 6.98 -38.55
N LYS A 121 -11.10 6.92 -39.08
CA LYS A 121 -10.79 7.43 -40.42
C LYS A 121 -11.45 6.56 -41.48
#